data_AF-A0A1V5QEM8-F1
#
_entry.id   AF-A0A1V5QEM8-F1
#
_cell.length_a   1.000
_cell.length_b   1.000
_cell.length_c   1.000
_cell.angle_alpha   90.00
_cell.angle_beta   90.00
_cell.angle_gamma   90.00
#
_symmetry.space_group_name_H-M   'P 1'
#
loop_
_entity.id
_entity.type
_entity.pdbx_description
1 polymer ?
#
loop_
_entity_poly.entity_id
_entity_poly.type
_entity_poly.pdbx_seq_one_letter_code
_entity_poly.pdbx_strand_id
1 'polypeptide(L)' 'MSEFRPVETVEDLNSLDSDEVFEGYRAGLQCAPEPGSDRSRSYWHGWRNGSTDSGRCQKDASQSRLAEAVCMPARRMKMN' A
#
# COMPACT_ATOMS: atom_id res chain seq x y z
N MET A 1 -18.44 -6.82 -4.87
CA MET A 1 -17.03 -6.84 -4.43
C MET A 1 -16.47 -5.48 -4.77
N SER A 2 -16.29 -4.56 -3.80
CA SER A 2 -15.60 -3.32 -4.15
C SER A 2 -14.15 -3.70 -4.37
N GLU A 3 -13.74 -3.73 -5.64
CA GLU A 3 -12.39 -4.05 -6.03
C GLU A 3 -11.47 -3.01 -5.39
N PHE A 4 -10.65 -3.47 -4.44
CA PHE A 4 -9.58 -2.64 -3.91
C PHE A 4 -8.77 -2.09 -5.10
N ARG A 5 -8.65 -0.77 -5.17
CA ARG A 5 -7.79 -0.10 -6.15
C ARG A 5 -6.45 0.23 -5.50
N PRO A 6 -5.32 -0.27 -6.04
CA PRO A 6 -4.00 0.03 -5.51
C PRO A 6 -3.74 1.54 -5.39
N VAL A 7 -2.89 1.88 -4.44
CA VAL A 7 -2.26 3.20 -4.38
C VAL A 7 -1.06 3.14 -5.31
N GLU A 8 -1.01 4.00 -6.31
CA GLU A 8 0.01 3.96 -7.37
C GLU A 8 0.84 5.24 -7.47
N THR A 9 0.44 6.32 -6.80
CA THR A 9 1.14 7.61 -6.81
C THR A 9 1.51 8.08 -5.41
N VAL A 10 2.51 8.95 -5.32
CA VAL A 10 2.95 9.55 -4.05
C VAL A 10 1.87 10.50 -3.52
N GLU A 11 1.15 11.19 -4.41
CA GLU A 11 0.04 12.05 -4.06
C GLU A 11 -1.11 11.26 -3.43
N ASP A 12 -1.47 10.10 -4.01
CA ASP A 12 -2.47 9.21 -3.43
C ASP A 12 -2.01 8.69 -2.06
N LEU A 13 -0.73 8.32 -1.93
CA LEU A 13 -0.16 7.84 -0.66
C LEU A 13 -0.25 8.92 0.42
N ASN A 14 0.08 10.17 0.09
CA ASN A 14 0.03 11.30 1.02
C ASN A 14 -1.41 11.69 1.41
N SER A 15 -2.41 11.26 0.64
CA SER A 15 -3.83 11.51 0.94
C SER A 15 -4.44 10.49 1.91
N LEU A 16 -3.72 9.42 2.25
CA LEU A 16 -4.24 8.36 3.11
C LEU A 16 -4.27 8.80 4.57
N ASP A 17 -5.26 8.27 5.29
CA ASP A 17 -5.33 8.36 6.74
C ASP A 17 -4.24 7.47 7.36
N SER A 18 -3.28 8.10 8.06
CA SER A 18 -2.14 7.39 8.64
C SER A 18 -2.53 6.44 9.77
N ASP A 19 -3.57 6.74 10.53
CA ASP A 19 -4.03 5.88 11.63
C ASP A 19 -4.64 4.60 11.05
N GLU A 20 -5.49 4.73 10.02
CA GLU A 20 -6.05 3.57 9.32
C GLU A 20 -4.99 2.75 8.59
N VAL A 21 -3.98 3.39 7.98
CA VAL A 21 -2.81 2.69 7.39
C VAL A 21 -2.10 1.87 8.46
N PHE A 22 -1.88 2.43 9.65
CA PHE A 22 -1.19 1.73 10.73
C PHE A 22 -2.02 0.56 11.27
N GLU A 23 -3.32 0.74 11.46
CA GLU A 23 -4.24 -0.34 11.85
C GLU A 23 -4.23 -1.48 10.82
N GLY A 24 -4.34 -1.13 9.53
CA GLY A 24 -4.27 -2.09 8.43
C GLY A 24 -2.94 -2.84 8.43
N TYR A 25 -1.82 -2.13 8.56
CA TYR A 25 -0.48 -2.72 8.61
C TYR A 25 -0.34 -3.77 9.70
N ARG A 26 -0.79 -3.45 10.93
CA ARG A 26 -0.77 -4.40 12.04
C ARG A 26 -1.60 -5.65 11.75
N ALA A 27 -2.78 -5.48 11.17
CA ALA A 27 -3.64 -6.61 10.80
C ALA A 27 -2.98 -7.51 9.74
N GLY A 28 -2.38 -6.92 8.71
CA GLY A 28 -1.64 -7.66 7.68
C GLY A 28 -0.43 -8.41 8.25
N LEU A 29 0.31 -7.77 9.15
CA LEU A 29 1.48 -8.36 9.82
C LEU A 29 1.08 -9.53 10.73
N GLN A 30 -0.09 -9.47 11.35
CA GLN A 30 -0.66 -10.53 12.19
C GLN A 30 -1.41 -11.61 11.39
N CYS A 31 -1.31 -11.60 10.06
CA CYS A 31 -1.98 -12.57 9.18
C CYS A 31 -3.51 -12.58 9.30
N ALA A 32 -4.13 -11.44 9.63
CA ALA A 32 -5.58 -11.31 9.58
C ALA A 32 -6.13 -11.65 8.17
N PRO A 33 -7.41 -12.04 8.05
CA PRO A 33 -8.05 -12.24 6.75
C PRO A 33 -7.93 -11.01 5.85
N GLU A 34 -8.04 -11.24 4.54
CA GLU A 34 -8.09 -10.15 3.57
C GLU A 34 -9.24 -9.18 3.90
N PRO A 35 -9.03 -7.86 3.84
CA PRO A 35 -10.05 -6.90 4.19
C PRO A 35 -11.27 -7.00 3.27
N GLY A 36 -12.45 -6.65 3.79
CA GLY A 36 -13.65 -6.55 2.97
C GLY A 36 -13.75 -5.22 2.22
N SER A 37 -14.84 -5.08 1.44
CA SER A 37 -15.20 -3.82 0.78
C SER A 37 -15.68 -2.72 1.73
N ASP A 38 -15.88 -3.06 3.00
CA ASP A 38 -16.21 -2.15 4.10
C ASP A 38 -14.99 -1.39 4.65
N ARG A 39 -13.78 -1.76 4.21
CA ARG A 39 -12.54 -1.14 4.66
C ARG A 39 -12.07 -0.04 3.72
N SER A 40 -11.51 1.00 4.31
CA SER A 40 -11.01 2.16 3.58
C SER A 40 -9.80 1.80 2.71
N ARG A 41 -9.50 2.69 1.75
CA ARG A 41 -8.29 2.61 0.92
C ARG A 41 -7.01 2.66 1.78
N SER A 42 -7.01 3.46 2.85
CA SER A 42 -5.92 3.61 3.82
C SER A 42 -5.64 2.27 4.52
N TYR A 43 -6.67 1.65 5.08
CA TYR A 43 -6.57 0.35 5.76
C TYR A 43 -6.04 -0.73 4.82
N TRP A 44 -6.59 -0.79 3.60
CA TRP A 44 -6.14 -1.75 2.60
C TRP A 44 -4.67 -1.56 2.23
N HIS A 45 -4.21 -0.32 2.05
CA HIS A 45 -2.82 -0.02 1.76
C HIS A 45 -1.89 -0.56 2.86
N GLY A 46 -2.24 -0.27 4.13
CA GLY A 46 -1.54 -0.80 5.29
C GLY A 46 -1.50 -2.32 5.31
N TRP A 47 -2.67 -2.96 5.20
CA TRP A 47 -2.80 -4.42 5.25
C TRP A 47 -1.95 -5.13 4.20
N ARG A 48 -1.91 -4.60 2.97
CA ARG A 48 -1.08 -5.15 1.90
C ARG A 48 0.41 -5.09 2.24
N ASN A 49 0.89 -3.97 2.78
CA ASN A 49 2.28 -3.84 3.18
C ASN A 49 2.61 -4.80 4.34
N GLY A 50 1.75 -4.88 5.36
CA GLY A 50 1.94 -5.80 6.48
C GLY A 50 1.89 -7.28 6.05
N SER A 51 1.03 -7.64 5.10
CA SER A 51 0.92 -8.99 4.55
C SER A 51 2.14 -9.38 3.69
N THR A 52 2.74 -8.42 2.99
CA THR A 52 4.02 -8.62 2.31
C THR A 52 5.17 -8.78 3.30
N ASP A 53 5.25 -7.91 4.31
CA ASP A 53 6.33 -7.91 5.31
C ASP A 53 6.28 -9.14 6.23
N SER A 54 5.09 -9.74 6.46
CA SER A 54 4.96 -11.02 7.15
C SER A 54 5.41 -12.23 6.32
N GLY A 55 5.75 -12.02 5.04
CA GLY A 55 6.16 -13.07 4.10
C GLY A 55 5.00 -13.90 3.53
N ARG A 56 3.74 -13.54 3.82
CA ARG A 56 2.55 -14.26 3.34
C ARG A 56 2.24 -13.99 1.88
N CYS A 57 2.47 -12.76 1.44
CA CYS A 57 2.20 -12.31 0.08
C CYS A 57 3.47 -11.76 -0.57
N GLN A 58 3.59 -11.95 -1.88
CA GLN A 58 4.63 -11.28 -2.65
C GLN A 58 4.22 -9.83 -2.93
N LYS A 59 5.19 -8.93 -2.91
CA LYS A 59 5.00 -7.55 -3.36
C LYS A 59 4.61 -7.55 -4.83
N ASP A 60 3.54 -6.85 -5.20
CA ASP A 60 3.15 -6.74 -6.60
C ASP A 60 3.81 -5.55 -7.32
N ALA A 61 3.49 -5.37 -8.60
CA ALA A 61 4.03 -4.29 -9.41
C ALA A 61 3.60 -2.90 -8.91
N SER A 62 2.38 -2.75 -8.37
CA SER A 62 1.89 -1.47 -7.84
C SER A 62 2.68 -1.02 -6.60
N GLN A 63 2.87 -1.92 -5.62
CA GLN A 63 3.67 -1.67 -4.43
C GLN A 63 5.14 -1.43 -4.79
N SER A 64 5.68 -2.15 -5.77
CA SER A 64 7.06 -1.96 -6.23
C SER A 64 7.28 -0.57 -6.84
N ARG A 65 6.40 -0.14 -7.74
CA ARG A 65 6.50 1.19 -8.38
C ARG A 65 6.30 2.31 -7.37
N LEU A 66 5.33 2.17 -6.47
CA LEU A 66 5.09 3.17 -5.43
C LEU A 66 6.30 3.29 -4.48
N ALA A 67 6.87 2.16 -4.06
CA ALA A 67 8.08 2.17 -3.22
C ALA A 67 9.27 2.82 -3.95
N GLU A 68 9.46 2.57 -5.25
CA GLU A 68 10.47 3.25 -6.06
C GLU A 68 10.22 4.76 -6.13
N ALA A 69 8.98 5.19 -6.37
CA ALA A 69 8.61 6.59 -6.44
C ALA A 69 8.87 7.34 -5.12
N VAL A 70 8.62 6.70 -3.98
CA VAL A 70 8.89 7.25 -2.64
C VAL A 70 10.38 7.29 -2.33
N CYS A 71 11.13 6.22 -2.65
CA CYS A 71 12.55 6.10 -2.31
C CYS A 71 13.48 6.86 -3.26
N MET A 72 13.07 7.11 -4.50
CA MET A 72 13.89 7.78 -5.53
C MET A 72 13.17 8.98 -6.17
N PRO A 73 12.82 10.02 -5.40
CA PRO A 73 12.02 11.15 -5.89
C PRO A 73 12.70 11.96 -7.02
N ALA A 74 14.03 11.87 -7.17
CA ALA A 74 14.80 12.76 -8.05
C ALA A 74 15.22 12.17 -9.42
N ARG A 75 14.88 10.92 -9.77
CA ARG A 75 15.37 10.29 -11.03
C ARG A 75 14.44 10.36 -12.22
N ARG A 76 13.19 10.84 -12.06
CA ARG A 76 12.20 10.95 -13.15
C ARG A 76 12.23 12.31 -13.87
N MET A 77 13.31 13.08 -13.73
CA MET A 77 13.47 14.42 -14.32
C MET A 77 14.62 14.52 -15.33
N LYS A 78 15.05 13.40 -15.93
CA LYS A 78 15.90 13.40 -17.12
C LYS A 78 15.59 12.21 -18.03
N MET A 79 14.55 12.36 -18.86
CA MET A 79 14.52 11.73 -20.17
C MET A 79 14.25 12.86 -21.16
N ASN A 80 15.31 13.26 -21.86
CA ASN A 80 15.33 14.26 -22.92
C ASN A 80 14.88 13.59 -24.22
#